data_AF-A0A538ER37-F1
#
_entry.id   AF-A0A538ER37-F1
#
_cell.length_a   1.000
_cell.length_b   1.000
_cell.length_c   1.000
_cell.angle_alpha   90.00
_cell.angle_beta   90.00
_cell.angle_gamma   90.00
#
_symmetry.space_group_name_H-M   'P 1'
#
loop_
_entity.id
_entity.type
_entity.pdbx_description
1 polymer ?
#
loop_
_entity_poly.entity_id
_entity_poly.type
_entity_poly.pdbx_seq_one_letter_code
_entity_poly.pdbx_strand_id
1 'polypeptide(L)'
;MATPDAVRDAPPEGPAPKQRQKAGTYSGRLLLRMPRTLHEELAKASERDGVSLNQFITGVLASAVDWRNENAQAGDRPRGGRPRGMAILLAANLVLVGLAAAAAIGFLIAAWLS
;
A
#
# COMPACT_ATOMS: atom_id res chain seq x y z
N MET A 1 9.26 -62.55 10.89
CA MET A 1 9.23 -62.36 12.36
C MET A 1 9.97 -61.07 12.64
N ALA A 2 9.27 -60.11 13.30
CA ALA A 2 9.66 -58.75 13.68
C ALA A 2 9.72 -57.65 12.59
N THR A 3 8.58 -56.95 12.47
CA THR A 3 8.33 -55.54 12.09
C THR A 3 8.85 -54.56 13.19
N PRO A 4 8.51 -53.25 13.26
CA PRO A 4 8.10 -52.20 12.29
C PRO A 4 8.83 -50.84 12.52
N ASP A 5 8.39 -49.79 11.81
CA ASP A 5 8.30 -48.38 12.25
C ASP A 5 9.60 -47.62 12.63
N ALA A 6 9.95 -46.58 11.86
CA ALA A 6 9.43 -45.23 12.17
C ALA A 6 10.18 -44.10 11.40
N VAL A 7 9.36 -43.14 10.98
CA VAL A 7 9.64 -41.71 10.72
C VAL A 7 10.41 -41.31 9.46
N ARG A 8 9.66 -40.65 8.55
CA ARG A 8 9.87 -39.29 8.00
C ARG A 8 9.34 -39.28 6.57
N ASP A 9 8.59 -38.31 6.07
CA ASP A 9 7.92 -37.11 6.55
C ASP A 9 7.09 -36.68 5.31
N ALA A 10 6.06 -35.87 5.48
CA ALA A 10 5.11 -35.51 4.44
C ALA A 10 5.73 -34.65 3.27
N PRO A 11 4.97 -34.40 2.17
CA PRO A 11 5.46 -34.33 0.79
C PRO A 11 5.90 -32.93 0.33
N PRO A 12 6.69 -32.81 -0.75
CA PRO A 12 6.75 -31.57 -1.52
C PRO A 12 5.97 -31.69 -2.83
N GLU A 13 4.74 -31.19 -2.79
CA GLU A 13 4.20 -30.19 -3.72
C GLU A 13 4.93 -30.09 -5.07
N GLY A 14 4.28 -30.57 -6.13
CA GLY A 14 4.72 -30.36 -7.51
C GLY A 14 4.92 -28.86 -7.78
N PRO A 15 5.96 -28.47 -8.54
CA PRO A 15 6.39 -27.09 -8.61
C PRO A 15 5.31 -26.24 -9.27
N ALA A 16 4.71 -25.35 -8.48
CA ALA A 16 3.98 -24.17 -8.95
C ALA A 16 4.80 -23.46 -10.05
N PRO A 17 4.14 -22.85 -11.06
CA PRO A 17 4.83 -22.23 -12.18
C PRO A 17 5.81 -21.20 -11.62
N LYS A 18 7.10 -21.47 -11.79
CA LYS A 18 8.18 -20.52 -11.50
C LYS A 18 7.93 -19.32 -12.38
N GLN A 19 7.23 -18.32 -11.85
CA GLN A 19 7.16 -17.00 -12.43
C GLN A 19 8.62 -16.62 -12.66
N ARG A 20 9.00 -16.51 -13.94
CA ARG A 20 10.36 -16.13 -14.34
C ARG A 20 10.61 -14.73 -13.77
N GLN A 21 11.09 -14.68 -12.54
CA GLN A 21 11.71 -13.50 -12.00
C GLN A 21 12.95 -13.32 -12.86
N LYS A 22 12.90 -12.37 -13.81
CA LYS A 22 14.08 -11.85 -14.50
C LYS A 22 14.92 -11.14 -13.43
N ALA A 23 15.60 -11.93 -12.61
CA ALA A 23 16.63 -11.46 -11.71
C ALA A 23 17.83 -11.08 -12.60
N GLY A 24 17.95 -9.79 -12.95
CA GLY A 24 19.18 -9.32 -13.58
C GLY A 24 19.16 -8.04 -14.41
N THR A 25 18.11 -7.21 -14.46
CA THR A 25 18.09 -6.11 -15.46
C THR A 25 18.18 -4.68 -14.91
N TYR A 26 18.11 -4.44 -13.60
CA TYR A 26 18.03 -3.06 -13.08
C TYR A 26 19.11 -2.74 -12.04
N SER A 27 19.95 -1.74 -12.34
CA SER A 27 21.05 -1.27 -11.49
C SER A 27 20.60 -0.37 -10.31
N GLY A 28 19.33 0.04 -10.27
CA GLY A 28 18.80 0.98 -9.28
C GLY A 28 19.34 2.41 -9.37
N ARG A 29 20.30 2.68 -10.27
CA ARG A 29 20.96 3.98 -10.42
C ARG A 29 20.38 4.74 -11.61
N LEU A 30 19.93 5.97 -11.36
CA LEU A 30 19.34 6.85 -12.36
C LEU A 30 20.14 8.15 -12.45
N LEU A 31 20.79 8.38 -13.60
CA LEU A 31 21.40 9.66 -13.94
C LEU A 31 20.41 10.44 -14.81
N LEU A 32 19.84 11.52 -14.27
CA LEU A 32 18.90 12.38 -14.97
C LEU A 32 19.35 13.83 -14.89
N ARG A 33 19.06 14.60 -15.94
CA ARG A 33 19.23 16.06 -15.94
C ARG A 33 17.89 16.70 -15.61
N MET A 34 17.88 17.57 -14.61
CA MET A 34 16.69 18.28 -14.17
C MET A 34 16.95 19.80 -14.16
N PRO A 35 15.95 20.61 -14.53
CA PRO A 35 16.03 22.07 -14.39
C PRO A 35 16.35 22.47 -12.95
N ARG A 36 17.10 23.57 -12.78
CA ARG A 36 17.53 24.04 -11.45
C ARG A 36 16.34 24.34 -10.52
N THR A 37 15.28 24.94 -11.06
CA THR A 37 14.06 25.26 -10.33
C THR A 37 13.38 24.01 -9.77
N LEU A 38 13.26 22.95 -10.58
CA LEU A 38 12.66 21.69 -10.15
C LEU A 38 13.52 21.00 -9.07
N HIS A 39 14.85 21.05 -9.20
CA HIS A 39 15.74 20.53 -8.17
C HIS A 39 15.57 21.29 -6.84
N GLU A 40 15.47 22.62 -6.89
CA GLU A 40 15.26 23.45 -5.69
C GLU A 40 13.93 23.14 -5.00
N GLU A 41 12.84 22.95 -5.76
CA GLU A 41 11.55 22.59 -5.19
C GLU A 41 11.56 21.21 -4.53
N LEU A 42 12.17 20.21 -5.18
CA LEU A 42 12.29 18.87 -4.62
C LEU A 42 13.20 18.86 -3.36
N ALA A 43 14.29 19.62 -3.36
CA ALA A 43 15.18 19.75 -2.21
C ALA A 43 14.44 20.35 -1.00
N LYS A 44 13.75 21.48 -1.20
CA LYS A 44 12.94 22.11 -0.15
C LYS A 44 11.83 21.19 0.37
N ALA A 45 11.20 20.41 -0.51
CA ALA A 45 10.19 19.45 -0.10
C ALA A 45 10.77 18.32 0.75
N SER A 46 11.93 17.78 0.36
CA SER A 46 12.62 16.75 1.15
C SER A 46 13.08 17.25 2.52
N GLU A 47 13.53 18.51 2.63
CA GLU A 47 13.91 19.14 3.90
C GLU A 47 12.71 19.29 4.84
N ARG A 48 11.54 19.72 4.32
CA ARG A 48 10.30 19.83 5.12
C ARG A 48 9.86 18.47 5.66
N ASP A 49 10.03 17.42 4.86
CA ASP A 49 9.64 16.06 5.21
C ASP A 49 10.71 15.34 6.05
N GLY A 50 11.87 15.98 6.29
CA GLY A 50 12.95 15.42 7.09
C GLY A 50 13.63 14.19 6.47
N VAL A 51 13.55 14.05 5.15
CA VAL A 51 14.09 12.89 4.40
C VAL A 51 15.17 13.31 3.42
N SER A 52 16.01 12.35 3.00
CA SER A 52 16.97 12.63 1.92
C SER A 52 16.24 12.92 0.61
N LEU A 53 16.84 13.78 -0.23
CA LEU A 53 16.31 14.08 -1.57
C LEU A 53 16.07 12.81 -2.41
N ASN A 54 16.99 11.83 -2.34
CA ASN A 54 16.82 10.58 -3.08
C ASN A 54 15.58 9.81 -2.60
N GLN A 55 15.38 9.72 -1.28
CA GLN A 55 14.21 9.06 -0.70
C GLN A 55 12.91 9.77 -1.11
N PHE A 56 12.89 11.11 -1.04
CA PHE A 56 11.75 11.90 -1.47
C PHE A 56 11.40 11.64 -2.94
N ILE A 57 12.40 11.70 -3.83
CA ILE A 57 12.24 11.43 -5.27
C ILE A 57 11.68 10.02 -5.49
N THR A 58 12.23 9.00 -4.83
CA THR A 58 11.74 7.63 -4.97
C THR A 58 10.31 7.47 -4.48
N GLY A 59 9.91 8.17 -3.42
CA GLY A 59 8.53 8.15 -2.90
C GLY A 59 7.55 8.78 -3.88
N VAL A 60 7.88 9.96 -4.42
CA VAL A 60 7.06 10.62 -5.46
C VAL A 60 6.92 9.75 -6.70
N LEU A 61 8.01 9.13 -7.16
CA LEU A 61 7.99 8.22 -8.31
C LEU A 61 7.14 6.98 -8.05
N ALA A 62 7.24 6.38 -6.86
CA ALA A 62 6.44 5.23 -6.47
C ALA A 62 4.95 5.55 -6.49
N SER A 63 4.55 6.68 -5.89
CA SER A 63 3.16 7.15 -5.89
C SER A 63 2.62 7.39 -7.30
N ALA A 64 3.42 8.01 -8.17
CA ALA A 64 3.02 8.25 -9.57
C ALA A 64 2.87 6.94 -10.37
N VAL A 65 3.73 5.95 -10.14
CA VAL A 65 3.65 4.64 -10.79
C VAL A 65 2.41 3.87 -10.31
N ASP A 66 2.14 3.92 -9.01
CA ASP A 66 0.97 3.27 -8.40
C ASP A 66 -0.34 3.86 -8.94
N TRP A 67 -0.47 5.19 -8.92
CA TRP A 67 -1.62 5.89 -9.50
C TRP A 67 -1.83 5.52 -10.97
N ARG A 68 -0.75 5.43 -11.77
CA ARG A 68 -0.84 5.00 -13.17
C ARG A 68 -1.33 3.56 -13.30
N ASN A 69 -0.87 2.66 -12.43
CA ASN A 69 -1.29 1.26 -12.44
C ASN A 69 -2.77 1.10 -12.05
N GLU A 70 -3.24 1.82 -11.04
CA GLU A 70 -4.65 1.81 -10.64
C GLU A 70 -5.56 2.28 -11.79
N ASN A 71 -5.19 3.37 -12.47
CA ASN A 71 -5.95 3.89 -13.61
C ASN A 71 -5.91 2.95 -14.82
N ALA A 72 -4.77 2.31 -15.09
CA ALA A 72 -4.68 1.30 -16.14
C ALA A 72 -5.59 0.10 -15.84
N GLN A 73 -5.60 -0.38 -14.60
CA GLN A 73 -6.50 -1.43 -14.15
C GLN A 73 -7.98 -1.00 -14.17
N ALA A 74 -8.29 0.27 -13.87
CA ALA A 74 -9.65 0.79 -13.96
C ALA A 74 -10.16 0.86 -15.41
N GLY A 75 -9.27 1.07 -16.39
CA GLY A 75 -9.57 1.03 -17.81
C GLY A 75 -9.76 -0.38 -18.38
N ASP A 76 -9.10 -1.39 -17.79
CA ASP A 76 -9.12 -2.79 -18.24
C ASP A 76 -10.12 -3.67 -17.48
N ARG A 77 -10.74 -3.16 -16.40
CA ARG A 77 -11.90 -3.82 -15.79
C ARG A 77 -13.06 -3.78 -16.81
N PRO A 78 -13.65 -4.92 -17.19
CA PRO A 78 -14.87 -4.89 -18.00
C PRO A 78 -15.87 -4.01 -17.27
N ARG A 79 -16.48 -3.05 -17.97
CA ARG A 79 -17.53 -2.16 -17.45
C ARG A 79 -18.71 -3.02 -17.00
N GLY A 80 -18.63 -3.60 -15.80
CA GLY A 80 -19.53 -4.63 -15.32
C GLY A 80 -19.63 -4.55 -13.81
N GLY A 81 -20.65 -3.84 -13.34
CA GLY A 81 -21.19 -3.93 -11.98
C GLY A 81 -20.33 -3.33 -10.88
N ARG A 82 -20.76 -2.18 -10.34
CA ARG A 82 -20.34 -1.75 -9.00
C ARG A 82 -20.57 -2.91 -8.02
N PRO A 83 -19.54 -3.48 -7.37
CA PRO A 83 -19.76 -4.53 -6.38
C PRO A 83 -20.50 -3.91 -5.20
N ARG A 84 -21.72 -4.39 -4.98
CA ARG A 84 -22.67 -3.92 -3.95
C ARG A 84 -22.11 -3.95 -2.51
N GLY A 85 -20.91 -4.53 -2.29
CA GLY A 85 -20.22 -4.56 -1.01
C GLY A 85 -19.40 -3.30 -0.65
N MET A 86 -18.97 -2.48 -1.62
CA MET A 86 -18.14 -1.30 -1.32
C MET A 86 -18.92 -0.23 -0.52
N ALA A 87 -20.20 -0.05 -0.84
CA ALA A 87 -21.08 0.87 -0.12
C ALA A 87 -21.28 0.45 1.36
N ILE A 88 -21.27 -0.86 1.63
CA ILE A 88 -21.46 -1.40 2.98
C ILE A 88 -20.23 -1.09 3.85
N LEU A 89 -19.02 -1.23 3.30
CA LEU A 89 -17.77 -0.92 4.03
C LEU A 89 -17.63 0.57 4.35
N LEU A 90 -17.99 1.45 3.40
CA LEU A 90 -18.00 2.91 3.62
C LEU A 90 -19.03 3.32 4.68
N ALA A 91 -20.22 2.73 4.65
CA ALA A 91 -21.27 2.98 5.65
C ALA A 91 -20.84 2.49 7.05
N ALA A 92 -20.20 1.32 7.15
CA ALA A 92 -19.72 0.78 8.42
C ALA A 92 -18.67 1.69 9.08
N ASN A 93 -17.70 2.20 8.30
CA ASN A 93 -16.71 3.15 8.82
C ASN A 93 -17.35 4.47 9.26
N LEU A 94 -18.34 4.97 8.52
CA LEU A 94 -19.04 6.22 8.87
C LEU A 94 -19.82 6.10 10.19
N VAL A 95 -20.49 4.96 10.42
CA VAL A 95 -21.22 4.69 11.66
C VAL A 95 -20.28 4.61 12.86
N LEU A 96 -19.15 3.91 12.71
CA LEU A 96 -18.15 3.79 13.77
C LEU A 96 -17.57 5.16 14.18
N VAL A 97 -17.21 5.99 13.19
CA VAL A 97 -16.70 7.35 13.42
C VAL A 97 -17.75 8.24 14.10
N GLY A 98 -19.01 8.15 13.68
CA GLY A 98 -20.11 8.90 14.29
C GLY A 98 -20.33 8.54 15.76
N LEU A 99 -20.30 7.25 16.11
CA LEU A 99 -20.42 6.79 17.50
C LEU A 99 -19.26 7.28 18.38
N ALA A 100 -18.03 7.20 17.87
CA ALA A 100 -16.86 7.70 18.59
C ALA A 100 -16.95 9.21 18.87
N ALA A 101 -17.40 10.00 17.88
CA ALA A 101 -17.59 11.44 18.03
C ALA A 101 -18.68 11.77 19.08
N ALA A 102 -19.82 11.06 19.05
CA ALA A 102 -20.90 11.26 20.01
C ALA A 102 -20.46 10.95 21.45
N ALA A 103 -19.71 9.86 21.65
CA ALA A 103 -19.15 9.50 22.94
C ALA A 103 -18.18 10.57 23.46
N ALA A 104 -17.27 11.06 22.60
CA ALA A 104 -16.31 12.12 22.96
C ALA A 104 -17.01 13.42 23.40
N ILE A 105 -18.07 13.83 22.68
CA ILE A 105 -18.87 15.01 23.04
C ILE A 105 -19.56 14.80 24.40
N GLY A 106 -20.12 13.61 24.65
CA GLY A 106 -20.73 13.27 25.93
C GLY A 106 -19.75 13.37 27.11
N PHE A 107 -18.53 12.83 26.94
CA PHE A 107 -17.46 12.95 27.94
C PHE A 107 -17.06 14.41 28.20
N LEU A 108 -16.97 15.24 27.15
CA LEU A 108 -16.61 16.65 27.28
C LEU A 108 -17.65 17.42 28.09
N ILE A 109 -18.95 17.16 27.86
CA ILE A 109 -20.04 17.81 28.60
C ILE A 109 -20.07 17.35 30.06
N ALA A 110 -19.92 16.05 30.30
CA ALA A 110 -19.90 15.49 31.65
C ALA A 110 -18.73 16.06 32.48
N ALA A 111 -17.55 16.22 31.86
CA ALA A 111 -16.39 16.82 32.50
C ALA A 111 -16.55 18.33 32.80
N TRP A 112 -17.45 19.02 32.09
CA TRP A 112 -17.74 20.44 32.33
C TRP A 112 -18.84 20.66 33.38
N LEU A 113 -19.63 19.62 33.67
CA LEU A 113 -20.72 19.64 34.66
C LEU A 113 -20.33 19.04 36.02
N SER A 114 -19.16 18.38 36.09
CA SER A 114 -18.58 17.78 37.31
C SER A 114 -17.53 18.71 37.91
#